data_AF-A0A832C828-F1
#
_entry.id   AF-A0A832C828-F1
#
_cell.length_a   1.000
_cell.length_b   1.000
_cell.length_c   1.000
_cell.angle_alpha   90.00
_cell.angle_beta   90.00
_cell.angle_gamma   90.00
#
_symmetry.space_group_name_H-M   'P 1'
#
loop_
_entity.id
_entity.type
_entity.pdbx_description
1 polymer ?
#
loop_
_entity_poly.entity_id
_entity_poly.type
_entity_poly.pdbx_seq_one_letter_code
_entity_poly.pdbx_strand_id
1 'polypeptide(L)'
;MRVLVVTGKLAKKLVRERAGDADVYVCDVDIAAFITPSMLENVPVEEYDLVLVPGLTAECNWADFERRRGVKTRLGPLHAY
;
A
#
# COMPACT_ATOMS: atom_id res chain seq x y z
N MET A 1 -13.32 10.44 -0.81
CA MET A 1 -12.79 9.07 -0.74
C MET A 1 -11.38 9.16 -0.18
N ARG A 2 -11.10 8.46 0.92
CA ARG A 2 -9.78 8.42 1.55
C ARG A 2 -9.00 7.24 0.99
N VAL A 3 -7.82 7.51 0.41
CA VAL A 3 -6.97 6.49 -0.21
C VAL A 3 -5.63 6.44 0.52
N LEU A 4 -5.15 5.24 0.83
CA LEU A 4 -3.82 5.00 1.35
C LEU A 4 -2.96 4.34 0.28
N VAL A 5 -1.84 4.96 -0.08
CA VAL A 5 -0.82 4.37 -0.95
C VAL A 5 0.31 3.81 -0.10
N VAL A 6 0.63 2.54 -0.30
CA VAL A 6 1.67 1.82 0.44
C VAL A 6 2.94 1.74 -0.42
N THR A 7 4.09 2.11 0.16
CA THR A 7 5.38 2.06 -0.55
C THR A 7 6.55 1.78 0.41
N GLY A 8 7.75 1.56 -0.16
CA GLY A 8 9.01 1.43 0.58
C GLY A 8 9.82 2.73 0.61
N LYS A 9 10.90 2.75 1.38
CA LYS A 9 11.73 3.96 1.62
C LYS A 9 12.33 4.54 0.35
N LEU A 10 12.80 3.70 -0.58
CA LEU A 10 13.46 4.18 -1.81
C LEU A 10 12.50 4.96 -2.71
N ALA A 11 11.24 4.55 -2.77
CA ALA A 11 10.23 5.16 -3.62
C ALA A 11 9.45 6.29 -2.91
N LYS A 12 9.67 6.50 -1.61
CA LYS A 12 8.93 7.48 -0.77
C LYS A 12 8.77 8.85 -1.42
N LYS A 13 9.86 9.43 -1.92
CA LYS A 13 9.85 10.78 -2.49
C LYS A 13 8.97 10.82 -3.74
N LEU A 14 9.23 9.92 -4.70
CA LEU A 14 8.49 9.83 -5.95
C LEU A 14 7.01 9.56 -5.72
N VAL A 15 6.67 8.60 -4.85
CA VAL A 15 5.28 8.25 -4.56
C VAL A 15 4.54 9.42 -3.93
N ARG A 16 5.14 10.15 -2.98
CA ARG A 16 4.52 11.35 -2.39
C ARG A 16 4.26 12.45 -3.41
N GLU A 17 5.17 12.64 -4.36
CA GLU A 17 4.99 13.62 -5.45
C GLU A 17 3.87 13.22 -6.42
N ARG A 18 3.57 11.92 -6.55
CA ARG A 18 2.58 11.39 -7.50
C ARG A 18 1.26 10.96 -6.86
N ALA A 19 1.17 10.88 -5.54
CA ALA A 19 0.00 10.40 -4.81
C ALA A 19 -1.20 11.37 -4.87
N GLY A 20 -0.99 12.63 -5.28
CA GLY A 20 -2.03 13.65 -5.26
C GLY A 20 -2.56 13.86 -3.84
N ASP A 21 -3.88 13.73 -3.68
CA ASP A 21 -4.57 13.89 -2.39
C ASP A 21 -4.58 12.61 -1.52
N ALA A 22 -3.92 11.53 -1.96
CA ALA A 22 -3.86 10.28 -1.20
C ALA A 22 -2.80 10.33 -0.08
N ASP A 23 -3.12 9.71 1.06
CA ASP A 23 -2.15 9.52 2.13
C ASP A 23 -1.11 8.47 1.72
N VAL A 24 0.14 8.63 2.15
CA VAL A 24 1.23 7.71 1.81
C VAL A 24 1.79 7.06 3.08
N TYR A 25 1.59 5.75 3.20
CA TYR A 25 2.26 4.92 4.19
C TYR A 25 3.57 4.37 3.63
N VAL A 26 4.66 4.60 4.37
CA VAL A 26 5.99 4.10 4.02
C VAL A 26 6.32 2.96 4.97
N CYS A 27 6.30 1.73 4.45
CA CYS A 27 6.72 0.56 5.21
C CYS A 27 8.22 0.66 5.55
N ASP A 28 8.61 0.02 6.65
CA ASP A 28 10.01 -0.08 7.08
C ASP A 28 10.82 -1.09 6.25
N VAL A 29 10.75 -0.94 4.92
CA VAL A 29 11.50 -1.72 3.93
C VAL A 29 12.00 -0.79 2.84
N ASP A 30 13.17 -1.07 2.27
CA ASP A 30 13.73 -0.22 1.22
C ASP A 30 12.95 -0.36 -0.10
N ILE A 31 12.69 -1.61 -0.50
CA ILE A 31 12.07 -1.96 -1.79
C ILE A 31 10.59 -2.28 -1.60
N ALA A 32 9.73 -1.56 -2.31
CA ALA A 32 8.27 -1.71 -2.22
C ALA A 32 7.76 -3.12 -2.61
N ALA A 33 8.46 -3.81 -3.50
CA ALA A 33 8.12 -5.18 -3.93
C ALA A 33 8.22 -6.22 -2.79
N PHE A 34 8.88 -5.90 -1.68
CA PHE A 34 9.01 -6.79 -0.52
C PHE A 34 7.94 -6.58 0.55
N ILE A 35 6.98 -5.68 0.30
CA ILE A 35 5.89 -5.44 1.23
C ILE A 35 4.97 -6.65 1.27
N THR A 36 4.65 -7.11 2.49
CA THR A 36 3.70 -8.18 2.75
C THR A 36 2.50 -7.67 3.55
N PRO A 37 1.36 -8.39 3.56
CA PRO A 37 0.21 -8.03 4.39
C PRO A 37 0.54 -7.87 5.87
N SER A 38 1.42 -8.72 6.41
CA SER A 38 1.83 -8.69 7.81
C SER A 38 2.49 -7.37 8.25
N MET A 39 3.09 -6.62 7.31
CA MET A 39 3.68 -5.31 7.60
C MET A 39 2.64 -4.21 7.80
N LEU A 40 1.37 -4.46 7.45
CA LEU A 40 0.26 -3.53 7.56
C LEU A 40 -0.70 -3.83 8.73
N GLU A 41 -0.43 -4.86 9.54
CA GLU A 41 -1.35 -5.28 10.62
C GLU A 41 -1.59 -4.18 11.66
N ASN A 42 -0.57 -3.36 11.96
CA ASN A 42 -0.66 -2.27 12.93
C ASN A 42 -0.99 -0.92 12.29
N VAL A 43 -1.25 -0.88 10.98
CA VAL A 43 -1.62 0.34 10.26
C VAL A 43 -3.13 0.49 10.33
N PRO A 44 -3.67 1.68 10.69
CA PRO A 44 -5.11 1.93 10.77
C PRO A 44 -5.72 2.07 9.37
N VAL A 45 -5.66 0.99 8.58
CA VAL A 45 -6.14 0.94 7.20
C VAL A 45 -7.66 1.05 7.09
N GLU A 46 -8.37 0.73 8.18
CA GLU A 46 -9.82 0.81 8.30
C GLU A 46 -10.38 2.23 8.18
N GLU A 47 -9.53 3.24 8.37
CA GLU A 47 -9.89 4.64 8.19
C GLU A 47 -10.00 5.07 6.72
N TYR A 48 -9.62 4.18 5.79
CA TYR A 48 -9.55 4.44 4.36
C TYR A 48 -10.62 3.65 3.61
N ASP A 49 -11.07 4.22 2.49
CA ASP A 49 -11.99 3.55 1.57
C ASP A 49 -11.25 2.55 0.66
N LEU A 50 -9.94 2.79 0.44
CA LEU A 50 -9.09 2.02 -0.47
C LEU A 50 -7.62 2.05 -0.02
N VAL A 51 -6.98 0.89 -0.02
CA VAL A 51 -5.53 0.74 0.11
C VAL A 51 -4.94 0.29 -1.23
N LEU A 52 -3.96 1.03 -1.72
CA LEU A 52 -3.17 0.68 -2.90
C LEU A 52 -1.82 0.12 -2.45
N VAL A 53 -1.57 -1.14 -2.80
CA VAL A 53 -0.31 -1.85 -2.51
C VAL A 53 0.53 -1.96 -3.78
N PRO A 54 1.87 -2.14 -3.70
CA PRO A 54 2.70 -2.19 -4.89
C PRO A 54 2.32 -3.34 -5.84
N GLY A 55 2.29 -3.11 -7.15
CA GLY A 55 1.85 -4.11 -8.13
C GLY A 55 2.68 -5.40 -8.12
N LEU A 56 3.97 -5.31 -7.78
CA LEU A 56 4.88 -6.46 -7.66
C LEU A 56 4.58 -7.37 -6.45
N THR A 57 3.60 -7.02 -5.62
CA THR A 57 3.14 -7.84 -4.48
C THR A 57 1.94 -8.73 -4.85
N ALA A 58 1.67 -8.94 -6.15
CA ALA A 58 0.51 -9.69 -6.65
C ALA A 58 0.40 -11.13 -6.08
N GLU A 59 1.53 -11.77 -5.79
CA GLU A 59 1.61 -13.12 -5.22
C GLU A 59 1.25 -13.17 -3.72
N CYS A 60 1.10 -12.02 -3.05
CA CYS A 60 0.66 -11.97 -1.65
C CYS A 60 -0.85 -12.21 -1.53
N ASN A 61 -1.27 -12.78 -0.41
CA ASN A 61 -2.69 -13.04 -0.12
C ASN A 61 -3.42 -11.76 0.36
N TRP A 62 -3.58 -10.78 -0.52
CA TRP A 62 -4.32 -9.55 -0.24
C TRP A 62 -5.82 -9.78 -0.05
N ALA A 63 -6.36 -10.87 -0.58
CA ALA A 63 -7.77 -11.25 -0.39
C ALA A 63 -8.05 -11.64 1.07
N ASP A 64 -7.15 -12.37 1.73
CA ASP A 64 -7.25 -12.63 3.17
C ASP A 64 -7.12 -11.34 3.98
N PHE A 65 -6.16 -10.47 3.63
CA PHE A 65 -5.99 -9.17 4.28
C PHE A 65 -7.25 -8.30 4.19
N GLU A 66 -7.84 -8.15 3.00
CA GLU A 66 -9.10 -7.42 2.79
C GLU A 66 -10.24 -8.00 3.62
N ARG A 67 -10.37 -9.33 3.68
CA ARG A 67 -11.39 -10.00 4.50
C ARG A 67 -11.20 -9.74 6.00
N ARG A 68 -9.96 -9.81 6.50
CA ARG A 68 -9.66 -9.64 7.94
C ARG A 68 -9.75 -8.18 8.39
N ARG A 69 -9.26 -7.27 7.56
CA ARG A 69 -9.16 -5.83 7.88
C ARG A 69 -10.40 -5.04 7.44
N GLY A 70 -11.27 -5.61 6.60
CA GLY A 70 -12.50 -4.96 6.16
C GLY A 70 -12.28 -3.74 5.24
N VAL A 71 -11.11 -3.64 4.61
CA VAL A 71 -10.75 -2.54 3.71
C VAL A 71 -10.44 -3.05 2.30
N LYS A 72 -10.97 -2.36 1.29
CA LYS A 72 -10.67 -2.67 -0.11
C LYS A 72 -9.19 -2.48 -0.37
N THR A 73 -8.51 -3.54 -0.81
CA THR A 73 -7.09 -3.52 -1.12
C THR A 73 -6.87 -3.87 -2.59
N ARG A 74 -6.18 -3.03 -3.34
CA ARG A 74 -5.95 -3.25 -4.78
C ARG A 74 -4.48 -3.09 -5.11
N LEU A 75 -4.04 -3.86 -6.11
CA LEU A 75 -2.71 -3.70 -6.69
C LEU A 75 -2.65 -2.36 -7.41
N GLY A 76 -1.64 -1.57 -7.07
CA GLY A 76 -1.21 -0.40 -7.84
C GLY A 76 -0.39 -0.82 -9.07
N PRO A 77 0.16 0.16 -9.80
CA PRO A 77 1.04 -0.11 -10.93
C PRO A 77 2.34 -0.80 -10.49
N LEU A 78 3.03 -1.42 -11.45
CA LEU A 78 4.38 -1.96 -11.23
C LEU A 78 5.40 -0.85 -10.95
N HIS A 79 5.17 0.34 -11.50
CA HIS A 79 6.06 1.50 -11.41
C HIS A 79 5.28 2.76 -11.05
N ALA A 80 5.92 3.69 -10.34
CA ALA A 80 5.29 4.93 -9.85
C ALA A 80 5.53 6.16 -10.73
N TYR A 81 6.13 5.99 -11.93
CA TYR A 81 6.50 7.09 -12.83
C TYR A 81 5.56 7.23 -14.02
#